data_AF-A0AAW0N2E5-F1
#
_entry.id   AF-A0AAW0N2E5-F1
#
_cell.length_a   1.000
_cell.length_b   1.000
_cell.length_c   1.000
_cell.angle_alpha   90.00
_cell.angle_beta   90.00
_cell.angle_gamma   90.00
#
_symmetry.space_group_name_H-M   'P 1'
#
loop_
_entity.id
_entity.type
_entity.pdbx_description
1 polymer ?
#
loop_
_entity_poly.entity_id
_entity_poly.type
_entity_poly.pdbx_seq_one_letter_code
_entity_poly.pdbx_strand_id
1 'polypeptide(L)'
;MSARVRNKLLEARTRFGDSMTCQEKKAWEELCASAGEDVVKLNKVVDNYNLIVPMLKMQMVHFSLPREVERVEKLVQQQRLELQKEKGNDRERRIEERKKANAQNKPQTTKLGLMKWMQSFLK
;
A
#
# COMPACT_ATOMS: atom_id res chain seq x y z
N MET A 1 16.65 -12.22 -15.22
CA MET A 1 16.96 -12.79 -13.89
C MET A 1 16.74 -11.81 -12.73
N SER A 2 17.02 -10.50 -12.86
CA SER A 2 16.71 -9.51 -11.79
C SER A 2 15.22 -9.47 -11.40
N ALA A 3 14.30 -9.64 -12.37
CA ALA A 3 12.87 -9.72 -12.12
C ALA A 3 12.47 -10.91 -11.22
N ARG A 4 13.22 -12.03 -11.25
CA ARG A 4 12.96 -13.19 -10.38
C ARG A 4 13.29 -12.89 -8.92
N VAL A 5 14.43 -12.24 -8.67
CA VAL A 5 14.83 -11.83 -7.31
C VAL A 5 13.81 -10.83 -6.75
N ARG A 6 13.41 -9.84 -7.56
CA ARG A 6 12.38 -8.86 -7.20
C ARG A 6 11.04 -9.51 -6.87
N ASN A 7 10.54 -10.40 -7.72
CA ASN A 7 9.25 -11.07 -7.50
C ASN A 7 9.27 -11.95 -6.25
N LYS A 8 10.36 -12.68 -5.99
CA LYS A 8 10.52 -13.48 -4.77
C LYS A 8 10.48 -12.62 -3.51
N LEU A 9 11.17 -11.48 -3.49
CA LEU A 9 11.17 -10.56 -2.35
C LEU A 9 9.79 -9.93 -2.14
N LEU A 10 9.09 -9.56 -3.22
CA LEU A 10 7.74 -9.02 -3.16
C LEU A 10 6.74 -10.05 -2.62
N GLU A 11 6.75 -11.28 -3.13
CA GLU A 11 5.86 -12.35 -2.69
C GLU A 11 6.11 -12.74 -1.23
N ALA A 12 7.38 -12.82 -0.81
CA ALA A 12 7.71 -13.06 0.58
C ALA A 12 7.26 -11.89 1.47
N ARG A 13 7.46 -10.63 1.07
CA ARG A 13 7.06 -9.48 1.88
C ARG A 13 5.55 -9.31 1.99
N THR A 14 4.77 -9.68 0.97
CA THR A 14 3.30 -9.66 1.02
C THR A 14 2.73 -10.79 1.89
N ARG A 15 3.45 -11.91 2.02
CA ARG A 15 3.08 -13.00 2.94
C ARG A 15 3.26 -12.61 4.41
N PHE A 16 4.32 -11.86 4.73
CA PHE A 16 4.54 -11.36 6.08
C PHE A 16 3.70 -10.08 6.30
N GLY A 17 2.76 -10.12 7.25
CA GLY A 17 1.89 -8.98 7.58
C GLY A 17 2.64 -7.74 8.09
N ASP A 18 1.88 -6.71 8.51
CA ASP A 18 2.41 -5.41 8.94
C ASP A 18 3.29 -5.49 10.18
N SER A 19 2.95 -6.40 11.09
CA SER A 19 3.71 -6.71 12.29
C SER A 19 4.29 -8.11 12.11
N MET A 20 5.56 -8.17 11.72
CA MET A 20 6.31 -9.42 11.78
C MET A 20 6.54 -9.78 13.24
N THR A 21 6.21 -11.01 13.60
CA THR A 21 6.69 -11.64 14.83
C THR A 21 8.21 -11.79 14.78
N CYS A 22 8.87 -11.98 15.94
CA CYS A 22 10.33 -12.15 16.00
C CYS A 22 10.84 -13.29 15.12
N GLN A 23 10.06 -14.37 15.00
CA GLN A 23 10.39 -15.52 14.14
C GLN A 23 10.26 -15.18 12.65
N GLU A 24 9.21 -14.46 12.26
CA GLU A 24 9.03 -14.02 10.87
C GLU A 24 10.09 -13.00 10.44
N LYS A 25 10.54 -12.14 11.35
CA LYS A 25 11.64 -11.20 11.08
C LYS A 25 12.93 -11.95 10.80
N LYS A 26 13.25 -12.99 11.59
CA LYS A 26 14.43 -13.83 11.35
C LYS A 26 14.34 -14.57 10.01
N ALA A 27 13.17 -15.14 9.70
CA ALA A 27 12.93 -15.79 8.42
C ALA A 27 13.07 -14.81 7.24
N TRP A 28 12.63 -13.57 7.40
CA TRP A 28 12.80 -12.50 6.42
C TRP A 28 14.29 -12.15 6.21
N GLU A 29 15.06 -12.01 7.30
CA GLU A 29 16.49 -11.74 7.26
C GLU A 29 17.26 -12.86 6.54
N GLU A 30 16.93 -14.13 6.81
CA GLU A 30 17.51 -15.29 6.13
C GLU A 30 17.19 -15.30 4.62
N LEU A 31 15.95 -14.94 4.27
CA LEU A 31 15.50 -14.86 2.87
C LEU A 31 16.19 -13.70 2.13
N CYS A 32 16.40 -12.57 2.80
CA CYS A 32 17.20 -11.45 2.28
C CYS A 32 18.66 -11.85 2.08
N ALA A 33 19.26 -12.61 3.00
CA ALA A 33 20.63 -13.10 2.86
C ALA A 33 20.77 -14.02 1.64
N SER A 34 19.85 -14.98 1.48
CA SER A 34 19.81 -15.88 0.32
C SER A 34 19.62 -15.12 -1.00
N ALA A 35 18.74 -14.10 -1.02
CA ALA A 35 18.58 -13.23 -2.18
C ALA A 35 19.86 -12.42 -2.48
N GLY A 36 20.63 -12.05 -1.45
CA GLY A 36 21.93 -11.41 -1.58
C GLY A 36 22.93 -12.24 -2.39
N GLU A 37 22.99 -13.55 -2.15
CA GLU A 37 23.86 -14.46 -2.91
C GLU A 37 23.46 -14.53 -4.39
N ASP A 38 22.16 -14.57 -4.67
CA ASP A 38 21.63 -14.57 -6.04
C ASP A 38 21.96 -13.24 -6.77
N VAL A 39 21.93 -12.11 -6.04
CA VAL A 39 22.35 -10.80 -6.57
C VAL A 39 23.86 -10.76 -6.84
N VAL A 40 24.70 -11.34 -5.97
CA VAL A 40 26.15 -11.43 -6.19
C VAL A 40 26.44 -12.23 -7.46
N LYS A 41 25.77 -13.38 -7.64
CA LYS A 41 25.90 -14.18 -8.87
C LYS A 41 25.45 -13.40 -10.11
N LEU A 42 24.35 -12.65 -10.01
CA LEU A 42 23.87 -11.80 -11.09
C LEU A 42 24.87 -10.70 -11.45
N ASN A 43 25.42 -10.01 -10.46
CA ASN A 43 26.38 -8.93 -10.67
C ASN A 43 27.67 -9.47 -11.31
N LYS A 44 28.12 -10.69 -10.98
CA LYS A 44 29.22 -11.35 -11.70
C LYS A 44 28.91 -11.59 -13.18
N VAL A 45 27.68 -11.96 -13.52
CA VAL A 45 27.25 -12.13 -14.93
C VAL A 45 27.20 -10.78 -15.64
N VAL A 46 26.74 -9.74 -14.95
CA VAL A 46 26.76 -8.36 -15.45
C VAL A 46 28.18 -7.88 -15.69
N ASP A 47 29.11 -8.16 -14.77
CA ASP A 47 30.52 -7.83 -14.89
C ASP A 47 31.16 -8.57 -16.05
N ASN A 48 30.95 -9.89 -16.18
CA ASN A 48 31.43 -10.67 -17.30
C ASN A 48 30.90 -10.16 -18.65
N TYR A 49 29.64 -9.72 -18.70
CA TYR A 49 29.08 -9.08 -19.88
C TYR A 49 29.75 -7.72 -20.15
N ASN A 50 29.91 -6.87 -19.13
CA ASN A 50 30.55 -5.57 -19.25
C ASN A 50 32.04 -5.66 -19.64
N LEU A 51 32.72 -6.76 -19.28
CA LEU A 51 34.09 -7.06 -19.71
C LEU A 51 34.17 -7.41 -21.21
N ILE A 52 33.08 -7.89 -21.81
CA ILE A 52 32.98 -8.20 -23.26
C ILE A 52 32.41 -7.02 -24.05
N VAL A 53 31.55 -6.22 -23.43
CA VAL A 53 30.89 -5.03 -24.01
C VAL A 53 31.56 -3.68 -23.62
N PRO A 54 32.89 -3.50 -23.45
CA PRO A 54 33.44 -2.16 -23.24
C PRO A 54 33.30 -1.23 -24.46
N MET A 55 32.99 -1.76 -25.66
CA MET A 55 33.09 -1.00 -26.91
C MET A 55 31.80 -0.30 -27.37
N LEU A 56 30.65 -0.53 -26.73
CA LEU A 56 29.36 0.09 -27.12
C LEU A 56 28.65 0.64 -25.88
N LYS A 57 27.94 1.77 -26.03
CA LYS A 57 27.31 2.59 -24.97
C LYS A 57 26.23 1.90 -24.10
N MET A 58 26.23 0.58 -23.95
CA MET A 58 25.23 -0.24 -23.26
C MET A 58 25.84 -1.04 -22.09
N GLN A 59 26.57 -0.37 -21.20
CA GLN A 59 27.03 -0.98 -19.96
C GLN A 59 25.83 -1.25 -19.03
N MET A 60 25.77 -2.46 -18.48
CA MET A 60 24.76 -2.83 -17.49
C MET A 60 25.22 -2.41 -16.09
N VAL A 61 24.36 -1.72 -15.34
CA VAL A 61 24.67 -1.27 -13.98
C VAL A 61 24.36 -2.38 -12.97
N HIS A 62 25.19 -2.48 -11.92
CA HIS A 62 24.98 -3.42 -10.81
C HIS A 62 23.60 -3.29 -10.18
N PHE A 63 23.03 -4.43 -9.84
CA PHE A 63 21.82 -4.48 -9.07
C PHE A 63 22.14 -4.18 -7.60
N SER A 64 21.70 -3.01 -7.12
CA SER A 64 21.84 -2.61 -5.73
C SER A 64 20.67 -3.13 -4.91
N LEU A 65 20.91 -4.20 -4.15
CA LEU A 65 19.91 -4.81 -3.27
C LEU A 65 19.36 -3.81 -2.23
N PRO A 66 20.16 -2.99 -1.53
CA PRO A 66 19.63 -2.00 -0.58
C PRO A 66 18.67 -1.00 -1.23
N ARG A 67 19.02 -0.48 -2.42
CA ARG A 67 18.16 0.44 -3.18
C ARG A 67 16.90 -0.23 -3.71
N GLU A 68 16.92 -1.53 -3.92
CA GLU A 68 15.72 -2.26 -4.33
C GLU A 68 14.81 -2.54 -3.14
N VAL A 69 15.38 -2.95 -1.99
CA VAL A 69 14.63 -3.16 -0.75
C VAL A 69 13.89 -1.87 -0.35
N GLU A 70 14.58 -0.73 -0.35
CA GLU A 70 13.97 0.57 -0.05
C GLU A 70 12.83 0.91 -1.04
N ARG A 71 13.01 0.60 -2.33
CA ARG A 71 11.97 0.83 -3.35
C ARG A 71 10.75 -0.06 -3.14
N VAL A 72 10.96 -1.33 -2.77
CA VAL A 72 9.88 -2.27 -2.45
C VAL A 72 9.12 -1.81 -1.22
N GLU A 73 9.82 -1.38 -0.17
CA GLU A 73 9.19 -0.85 1.05
C GLU A 73 8.35 0.39 0.77
N LYS A 74 8.87 1.35 0.00
CA LYS A 74 8.14 2.55 -0.43
C LYS A 74 6.89 2.21 -1.24
N LEU A 75 6.99 1.28 -2.18
CA LEU A 75 5.86 0.85 -3.01
C LEU A 75 4.75 0.23 -2.16
N VAL A 76 5.11 -0.66 -1.23
CA VAL A 76 4.17 -1.32 -0.33
C VAL A 76 3.51 -0.30 0.61
N GLN A 77 4.26 0.65 1.14
CA GLN A 77 3.71 1.75 1.95
C GLN A 77 2.72 2.60 1.14
N GLN A 78 3.06 2.95 -0.10
CA GLN A 78 2.20 3.76 -0.96
C GLN A 78 0.88 3.04 -1.28
N GLN A 79 0.94 1.77 -1.67
CA GLN A 79 -0.27 0.97 -1.95
C GLN A 79 -1.22 0.92 -0.73
N ARG A 80 -0.66 0.87 0.48
CA ARG A 80 -1.45 0.88 1.71
C ARG A 80 -2.11 2.22 1.98
N LEU A 81 -1.40 3.32 1.73
CA LEU A 81 -1.95 4.67 1.85
C LEU A 81 -3.09 4.88 0.85
N GLU A 82 -2.93 4.40 -0.38
CA GLU A 82 -3.97 4.46 -1.41
C GLU A 82 -5.21 3.66 -0.99
N LEU A 83 -5.03 2.44 -0.48
CA LEU A 83 -6.14 1.62 0.01
C LEU A 83 -6.87 2.25 1.22
N GLN A 84 -6.13 2.90 2.13
CA GLN A 84 -6.74 3.62 3.25
C GLN A 84 -7.52 4.86 2.78
N LYS A 85 -6.97 5.60 1.82
CA LYS A 85 -7.63 6.76 1.22
C LYS A 85 -8.91 6.37 0.49
N GLU A 86 -8.88 5.27 -0.25
CA GLU A 86 -10.07 4.73 -0.92
C GLU A 86 -11.16 4.33 0.08
N LYS A 87 -10.80 3.62 1.15
CA LYS A 87 -11.72 3.27 2.24
C LYS A 87 -12.29 4.51 2.95
N GLY A 88 -11.49 5.56 3.11
CA GLY A 88 -11.92 6.85 3.67
C GLY A 88 -12.96 7.53 2.76
N ASN A 89 -12.65 7.66 1.48
CA ASN A 89 -13.53 8.25 0.47
C ASN A 89 -14.86 7.50 0.34
N ASP A 90 -14.83 6.16 0.41
CA ASP A 90 -16.05 5.35 0.37
C ASP A 90 -16.94 5.57 1.61
N ARG A 91 -16.33 5.71 2.80
CA ARG A 91 -17.06 6.07 4.03
C ARG A 91 -17.70 7.44 3.92
N GLU A 92 -16.97 8.44 3.42
CA GLU A 92 -17.51 9.78 3.20
C GLU A 92 -18.68 9.78 2.23
N ARG A 93 -18.57 9.04 1.11
CA ARG A 93 -19.66 8.87 0.14
C ARG A 93 -20.93 8.30 0.80
N ARG A 94 -20.80 7.23 1.59
CA ARG A 94 -21.93 6.62 2.31
C ARG A 94 -22.55 7.58 3.33
N ILE A 95 -21.74 8.40 4.02
CA ILE A 95 -22.25 9.41 4.97
C ILE A 95 -23.03 10.48 4.21
N GLU A 96 -22.52 10.95 3.07
CA GLU A 96 -23.17 11.96 2.25
C GLU A 96 -24.49 11.45 1.64
N GLU A 97 -24.51 10.21 1.15
CA GLU A 97 -25.74 9.54 0.69
C GLU A 97 -26.78 9.42 1.81
N ARG A 98 -26.36 9.02 3.02
CA ARG A 98 -27.25 8.97 4.20
C ARG A 98 -27.79 10.35 4.57
N LYS A 99 -26.96 11.40 4.52
CA LYS A 99 -27.40 12.77 4.78
C LYS A 99 -28.44 13.23 3.76
N LYS A 100 -28.21 12.96 2.47
CA LYS A 100 -29.16 13.30 1.40
C LYS A 100 -30.49 12.56 1.54
N ALA A 101 -30.46 11.25 1.79
CA ALA A 101 -31.66 10.45 2.04
C ALA A 101 -32.44 10.94 3.27
N ASN A 102 -31.74 11.30 4.35
CA ASN A 102 -32.38 11.81 5.57
C ASN A 102 -32.93 13.24 5.40
N ALA A 103 -32.33 14.06 4.53
CA ALA A 103 -32.86 15.37 4.15
C ALA A 103 -34.13 15.27 3.29
N GLN A 104 -34.20 14.27 2.39
CA GLN A 104 -35.39 13.99 1.58
C GLN A 104 -36.55 13.41 2.40
N ASN A 105 -36.26 12.61 3.43
CA ASN A 105 -37.26 12.00 4.30
C ASN A 105 -37.72 12.88 5.46
N LYS A 106 -37.36 14.17 5.50
CA LYS A 106 -37.72 15.07 6.61
C LYS A 106 -39.23 15.38 6.55
N PRO A 107 -40.05 14.93 7.52
CA PRO A 107 -41.48 15.22 7.50
C PRO A 107 -41.70 16.71 7.78
N GLN A 108 -42.60 17.36 7.00
CA GLN A 108 -43.00 18.77 7.18
C GLN A 108 -43.71 19.06 8.53
N THR A 109 -43.78 18.08 9.44
CA THR A 109 -44.57 18.10 10.67
C THR A 109 -43.95 18.91 11.81
N THR A 110 -42.69 19.34 11.69
CA THR A 110 -41.99 20.06 12.76
C THR A 110 -42.62 21.42 13.09
N LYS A 111 -43.21 22.12 12.12
CA LYS A 111 -43.93 23.39 12.37
C LYS A 111 -45.29 23.19 13.07
N LEU A 112 -45.98 22.09 12.77
CA LEU A 112 -47.27 21.74 13.38
C LEU A 112 -47.10 21.27 14.84
N GLY A 113 -46.04 20.51 15.14
CA GLY A 113 -45.75 20.04 16.50
C GLY A 113 -45.38 21.16 17.48
N LEU A 114 -44.57 22.14 17.04
CA LEU A 114 -44.18 23.30 17.84
C LEU A 114 -45.37 24.19 18.21
N MET A 115 -46.28 24.45 17.26
CA MET A 115 -47.49 25.24 17.54
C MET A 115 -48.44 24.53 18.50
N LYS A 116 -48.56 23.20 18.40
CA LYS A 116 -49.40 22.41 19.32
C LYS A 116 -48.83 22.39 20.74
N TRP A 117 -47.50 22.37 20.89
CA TRP A 117 -46.83 22.50 22.19
C TRP A 117 -47.03 23.90 22.81
N MET A 118 -46.90 24.98 22.02
CA MET A 118 -47.19 26.34 22.50
C MET A 118 -48.66 26.52 22.92
N GLN A 119 -49.61 25.90 22.20
CA GLN A 119 -51.03 25.95 22.58
C GLN A 119 -51.34 25.26 23.91
N SER A 120 -50.54 24.27 24.34
CA SER A 120 -50.71 23.64 25.65
C SER A 120 -50.28 24.52 26.84
N PHE A 121 -49.59 25.64 26.60
CA PHE A 121 -49.21 26.62 27.63
C PHE A 121 -50.18 27.82 27.72
N LEU A 122 -51.13 27.96 26.79
CA LEU A 122 -52.13 29.03 26.78
C LEU A 122 -53.49 28.59 27.34
N LYS A 123 -53.54 27.49 28.09
CA LYS A 123 -54.72 27.01 28.81
C LYS A 123 -54.41 26.90 30.29
#